data_AF-A0A9D9KBH8-F1
#
_entry.id   AF-A0A9D9KBH8-F1
#
_cell.length_a   1.000
_cell.length_b   1.000
_cell.length_c   1.000
_cell.angle_alpha   90.00
_cell.angle_beta   90.00
_cell.angle_gamma   90.00
#
_symmetry.space_group_name_H-M   'P 1'
#
loop_
_entity.id
_entity.type
_entity.pdbx_description
1 polymer ?
#
loop_
_entity_poly.entity_id
_entity_poly.type
_entity_poly.pdbx_seq_one_letter_code
_entity_poly.pdbx_strand_id
1 'polypeptide(L)'
;MTISIVNVAKYYQGLSHQDEAIAYLEKELLRTNPELLAPDSDFVQIWRNLPQPIETQKTKPGRASTVDLPVPYLSQLDNVNNPHGSCNVTCVAMCLAYLGRPMVNSAGQQLEDEMYRYLLDRGLSRHSPLDLAKLVRAYGYQDDFQPDAKWDEVKDWLAAGNPIITHGWFTQSGHIIVIRGYNDRGWIVNDPYGEWYEWGYDTNRTGEDLTYSYGMMSHVCGTDGDLWIHYISK
;
A
#
# COMPACT_ATOMS: atom_id res chain seq x y z
N MET A 1 27.88 -22.51 2.22
CA MET A 1 26.91 -22.59 1.11
C MET A 1 25.55 -22.89 1.72
N THR A 2 24.54 -22.08 1.42
CA THR A 2 23.16 -22.30 1.86
C THR A 2 22.38 -22.99 0.76
N ILE A 3 21.45 -23.87 1.13
CA ILE A 3 20.53 -24.52 0.19
C ILE A 3 19.32 -23.61 -0.05
N SER A 4 18.83 -23.54 -1.29
CA SER A 4 17.63 -22.77 -1.65
C SER A 4 16.40 -23.67 -1.66
N ILE A 5 15.37 -23.34 -0.86
CA ILE A 5 14.11 -24.10 -0.79
C ILE A 5 13.38 -24.09 -2.13
N VAL A 6 13.48 -23.00 -2.90
CA VAL A 6 12.94 -22.92 -4.27
C VAL A 6 13.60 -23.95 -5.18
N ASN A 7 14.93 -24.13 -5.06
CA ASN A 7 15.64 -25.16 -5.82
C ASN A 7 15.30 -26.58 -5.32
N VAL A 8 15.10 -26.77 -4.01
CA VAL A 8 14.61 -28.04 -3.46
C VAL A 8 13.29 -28.42 -4.13
N ALA A 9 12.32 -27.49 -4.20
CA ALA A 9 11.04 -27.72 -4.87
C ALA A 9 11.19 -27.96 -6.38
N LYS A 10 12.03 -27.17 -7.07
CA LYS A 10 12.26 -27.28 -8.53
C LYS A 10 12.88 -28.61 -8.95
N TYR A 11 13.76 -29.17 -8.13
CA TYR A 11 14.52 -30.40 -8.44
C TYR A 11 14.07 -31.61 -7.62
N TYR A 12 12.95 -31.49 -6.91
CA TYR A 12 12.34 -32.62 -6.22
C TYR A 12 11.82 -33.64 -7.25
N GLN A 13 12.21 -34.90 -7.05
CA GLN A 13 11.93 -36.03 -7.93
C GLN A 13 11.32 -37.22 -7.18
N GLY A 14 11.05 -37.08 -5.87
CA GLY A 14 10.55 -38.17 -5.03
C GLY A 14 11.58 -39.27 -4.77
N LEU A 15 12.87 -38.92 -4.72
CA LEU A 15 13.92 -39.85 -4.31
C LEU A 15 13.90 -39.99 -2.78
N SER A 16 14.20 -41.18 -2.27
CA SER A 16 14.11 -41.49 -0.83
C SER A 16 14.85 -40.49 0.07
N HIS A 17 16.04 -40.04 -0.34
CA HIS A 17 16.82 -39.06 0.42
C HIS A 17 16.26 -37.63 0.34
N GLN A 18 15.51 -37.31 -0.73
CA GLN A 18 14.80 -36.02 -0.83
C GLN A 18 13.58 -36.01 0.08
N ASP A 19 12.84 -37.11 0.16
CA ASP A 19 11.71 -37.26 1.08
C ASP A 19 12.18 -37.12 2.53
N GLU A 20 13.29 -37.78 2.88
CA GLU A 20 13.88 -37.67 4.22
C GLU A 20 14.30 -36.23 4.56
N ALA A 21 14.91 -35.51 3.61
CA ALA A 21 15.31 -34.13 3.81
C ALA A 21 14.12 -33.17 3.97
N ILE A 22 13.05 -33.36 3.20
CA ILE A 22 11.84 -32.53 3.29
C ILE A 22 11.07 -32.84 4.58
N ALA A 23 10.94 -34.11 4.96
CA ALA A 23 10.32 -34.51 6.22
C ALA A 23 11.08 -33.96 7.43
N TYR A 24 12.41 -33.90 7.37
CA TYR A 24 13.22 -33.25 8.39
C TYR A 24 12.91 -31.74 8.50
N LEU A 25 12.82 -31.03 7.36
CA LEU A 25 12.48 -29.61 7.33
C LEU A 25 11.07 -29.35 7.89
N GLU A 26 10.08 -30.16 7.48
CA GLU A 26 8.70 -30.07 8.01
C GLU A 26 8.68 -30.24 9.53
N LYS A 27 9.43 -31.22 10.06
CA LYS A 27 9.52 -31.44 11.51
C LYS A 27 10.14 -30.26 12.26
N GLU A 28 11.18 -29.63 11.71
CA GLU A 28 11.77 -28.43 12.31
C GLU A 28 10.81 -27.25 12.26
N LEU A 29 10.09 -27.06 11.16
CA LEU A 29 9.06 -26.03 11.03
C LEU A 29 7.91 -26.25 12.03
N LEU A 30 7.41 -27.48 12.20
CA LEU A 30 6.42 -27.79 13.23
C LEU A 30 6.91 -27.46 14.66
N ARG A 31 8.24 -27.55 14.88
CA ARG A 31 8.84 -27.27 16.18
C ARG A 31 9.04 -25.78 16.44
N THR A 32 9.37 -24.99 15.43
CA THR A 32 9.73 -23.57 15.60
C THR A 32 8.67 -22.59 15.12
N ASN A 33 7.93 -22.95 14.08
CA ASN A 33 6.98 -22.11 13.35
C ASN A 33 5.77 -22.92 12.85
N PRO A 34 5.02 -23.60 13.75
CA PRO A 34 3.90 -24.45 13.37
C PRO A 34 2.80 -23.69 12.59
N GLU A 35 2.67 -22.38 12.80
CA GLU A 35 1.75 -21.50 12.07
C GLU A 35 2.00 -21.47 10.57
N LEU A 36 3.24 -21.66 10.10
CA LEU A 36 3.55 -21.69 8.66
C LEU A 36 3.00 -22.94 7.97
N LEU A 37 2.67 -24.00 8.72
CA LEU A 37 2.11 -25.25 8.19
C LEU A 37 0.60 -25.36 8.44
N ALA A 38 -0.01 -24.38 9.10
CA ALA A 38 -1.45 -24.34 9.32
C ALA A 38 -2.22 -24.29 7.99
N PRO A 39 -3.42 -24.90 7.88
CA PRO A 39 -4.18 -24.94 6.63
C PRO A 39 -4.48 -23.57 6.01
N ASP A 40 -4.52 -22.54 6.85
CA ASP A 40 -4.80 -21.13 6.55
C ASP A 40 -3.55 -20.24 6.52
N SER A 41 -2.34 -20.80 6.68
CA SER A 41 -1.09 -20.02 6.66
C SER A 41 -0.79 -19.43 5.28
N ASP A 42 -0.06 -18.30 5.25
CA ASP A 42 0.35 -17.68 3.99
C ASP A 42 1.17 -18.62 3.11
N PHE A 43 2.10 -19.38 3.69
CA PHE A 43 2.87 -20.37 2.94
C PHE A 43 1.96 -21.41 2.27
N VAL A 44 0.98 -21.92 3.00
CA VAL A 44 0.03 -22.92 2.50
C VAL A 44 -0.92 -22.31 1.47
N GLN A 45 -1.38 -21.08 1.66
CA GLN A 45 -2.21 -20.38 0.68
C GLN A 45 -1.42 -20.09 -0.60
N ILE A 46 -0.18 -19.59 -0.51
CA ILE A 46 0.71 -19.33 -1.65
C ILE A 46 1.11 -20.62 -2.39
N TRP A 47 1.20 -21.74 -1.68
CA TRP A 47 1.57 -23.04 -2.25
C TRP A 47 0.39 -23.78 -2.88
N ARG A 48 -0.79 -23.76 -2.23
CA ARG A 48 -1.99 -24.50 -2.66
C ARG A 48 -2.79 -23.75 -3.70
N ASN A 49 -2.94 -22.45 -3.51
CA ASN A 49 -3.31 -21.63 -4.63
C ASN A 49 -2.05 -21.62 -5.47
N LEU A 50 -2.12 -22.15 -6.70
CA LEU A 50 -1.20 -21.68 -7.72
C LEU A 50 -1.08 -20.17 -7.45
N PRO A 51 0.11 -19.56 -7.30
CA PRO A 51 0.19 -18.17 -7.73
C PRO A 51 -0.53 -18.24 -9.05
N GLN A 52 -1.62 -17.46 -9.21
CA GLN A 52 -2.14 -17.28 -10.55
C GLN A 52 -0.88 -17.15 -11.39
N PRO A 53 -0.72 -17.95 -12.46
CA PRO A 53 0.49 -17.88 -13.21
C PRO A 53 0.79 -16.40 -13.44
N ILE A 54 1.96 -16.07 -13.91
CA ILE A 54 2.06 -14.84 -14.67
C ILE A 54 1.17 -14.99 -15.96
N GLU A 55 -0.06 -15.49 -15.87
CA GLU A 55 -1.25 -15.14 -16.62
C GLU A 55 -1.47 -13.65 -16.41
N THR A 56 -0.61 -12.93 -17.11
CA THR A 56 -1.11 -11.90 -17.99
C THR A 56 -1.94 -10.83 -17.26
N GLN A 57 -1.27 -10.05 -16.41
CA GLN A 57 -1.17 -8.66 -16.83
C GLN A 57 -0.46 -8.69 -18.19
N LYS A 58 -1.20 -9.01 -19.26
CA LYS A 58 -0.87 -8.44 -20.56
C LYS A 58 -0.81 -6.98 -20.19
N THR A 59 0.41 -6.44 -20.10
CA THR A 59 0.57 -5.01 -20.20
C THR A 59 -0.35 -4.64 -21.34
N LYS A 60 -1.44 -3.90 -21.05
CA LYS A 60 -2.23 -3.30 -22.11
C LYS A 60 -1.17 -2.67 -23.03
N PRO A 61 -1.10 -3.02 -24.33
CA PRO A 61 0.03 -2.62 -25.15
C PRO A 61 0.29 -1.12 -24.97
N GLY A 62 1.42 -0.76 -24.35
CA GLY A 62 1.75 0.62 -23.96
C GLY A 62 1.75 0.98 -22.47
N ARG A 63 1.27 0.13 -21.55
CA ARG A 63 1.40 0.38 -20.09
C ARG A 63 2.83 0.07 -19.63
N ALA A 64 3.47 1.03 -18.95
CA ALA A 64 4.82 0.86 -18.41
C ALA A 64 4.90 -0.30 -17.40
N SER A 65 5.99 -1.06 -17.42
CA SER A 65 6.24 -2.16 -16.47
C SER A 65 6.58 -1.69 -15.07
N THR A 66 7.06 -0.46 -14.96
CA THR A 66 7.40 0.23 -13.71
C THR A 66 6.94 1.66 -13.81
N VAL A 67 6.34 2.16 -12.74
CA VAL A 67 5.98 3.57 -12.57
C VAL A 67 6.51 4.01 -11.22
N ASP A 68 7.13 5.17 -11.17
CA ASP A 68 7.50 5.82 -9.93
C ASP A 68 7.31 7.33 -10.10
N LEU A 69 6.19 7.85 -9.61
CA LEU A 69 5.87 9.26 -9.67
C LEU A 69 6.62 9.98 -8.55
N PRO A 70 7.26 11.15 -8.79
CA PRO A 70 7.98 11.91 -7.77
C PRO A 70 7.02 12.65 -6.81
N VAL A 71 6.14 11.91 -6.15
CA VAL A 71 5.22 12.43 -5.14
C VAL A 71 6.04 12.77 -3.90
N PRO A 72 6.02 14.03 -3.42
CA PRO A 72 6.78 14.40 -2.25
C PRO A 72 6.27 13.66 -1.02
N TYR A 73 7.18 13.30 -0.12
CA TYR A 73 6.84 12.71 1.16
C TYR A 73 6.54 13.79 2.20
N LEU A 74 5.49 13.56 3.00
CA LEU A 74 5.14 14.33 4.19
C LEU A 74 4.83 13.34 5.31
N SER A 75 5.41 13.56 6.49
CA SER A 75 5.15 12.75 7.67
C SER A 75 3.98 13.32 8.45
N GLN A 76 2.99 12.50 8.80
CA GLN A 76 1.90 12.99 9.67
C GLN A 76 2.40 13.35 11.07
N LEU A 77 3.57 12.85 11.48
CA LEU A 77 4.16 13.13 12.79
C LEU A 77 4.64 14.59 12.89
N ASP A 78 4.86 15.25 11.76
CA ASP A 78 5.23 16.67 11.70
C ASP A 78 4.00 17.60 11.79
N ASN A 79 2.78 17.04 11.71
CA ASN A 79 1.55 17.82 11.77
C ASN A 79 1.35 18.40 13.16
N VAL A 80 0.97 19.68 13.22
CA VAL A 80 0.55 20.32 14.47
C VAL A 80 -0.77 19.73 14.96
N ASN A 81 -1.68 19.42 14.03
CA ASN A 81 -3.00 18.89 14.36
C ASN A 81 -3.04 17.36 14.28
N ASN A 82 -3.18 16.72 15.44
CA ASN A 82 -3.38 15.28 15.58
C ASN A 82 -2.34 14.41 14.84
N PRO A 83 -1.05 14.50 15.20
CA PRO A 83 0.03 13.82 14.48
C PRO A 83 -0.09 12.29 14.42
N HIS A 84 -0.84 11.66 15.33
CA HIS A 84 -1.09 10.21 15.32
C HIS A 84 -2.41 9.81 14.64
N GLY A 85 -3.13 10.74 14.02
CA GLY A 85 -4.40 10.45 13.36
C GLY A 85 -4.71 11.40 12.22
N SER A 86 -3.71 11.92 11.53
CA SER A 86 -3.88 12.87 10.42
C SER A 86 -3.40 12.32 9.08
N CYS A 87 -3.20 10.99 8.98
CA CYS A 87 -2.86 10.26 7.75
C CYS A 87 -3.66 10.72 6.52
N ASN A 88 -4.95 10.99 6.71
CA ASN A 88 -5.89 11.47 5.70
C ASN A 88 -5.44 12.76 5.02
N VAL A 89 -5.35 13.87 5.76
CA VAL A 89 -4.97 15.17 5.24
C VAL A 89 -3.51 15.18 4.79
N THR A 90 -2.62 14.39 5.41
CA THR A 90 -1.24 14.23 4.96
C THR A 90 -1.17 13.54 3.59
N CYS A 91 -1.93 12.46 3.37
CA CYS A 91 -1.99 11.80 2.05
C CYS A 91 -2.58 12.71 0.97
N VAL A 92 -3.63 13.47 1.31
CA VAL A 92 -4.21 14.48 0.40
C VAL A 92 -3.16 15.55 0.07
N ALA A 93 -2.44 16.08 1.07
CA ALA A 93 -1.41 17.08 0.87
C ALA A 93 -0.28 16.58 -0.04
N MET A 94 0.21 15.34 0.14
CA MET A 94 1.22 14.73 -0.74
C MET A 94 0.73 14.66 -2.20
N CYS A 95 -0.49 14.18 -2.43
CA CYS A 95 -1.06 14.08 -3.77
C CYS A 95 -1.24 15.46 -4.43
N LEU A 96 -1.76 16.44 -3.69
CA LEU A 96 -1.95 17.79 -4.24
C LEU A 96 -0.63 18.51 -4.46
N ALA A 97 0.36 18.28 -3.61
CA ALA A 97 1.70 18.83 -3.78
C ALA A 97 2.36 18.33 -5.06
N TYR A 98 2.24 17.03 -5.34
CA TYR A 98 2.65 16.45 -6.61
C TYR A 98 1.96 17.11 -7.82
N LEU A 99 0.66 17.42 -7.69
CA LEU A 99 -0.12 18.08 -8.74
C LEU A 99 0.08 19.62 -8.80
N GLY A 100 1.03 20.15 -8.03
CA GLY A 100 1.49 21.54 -8.10
C GLY A 100 0.96 22.47 -7.00
N ARG A 101 0.32 21.95 -5.96
CA ARG A 101 -0.06 22.75 -4.78
C ARG A 101 1.19 23.03 -3.93
N PRO A 102 1.44 24.26 -3.47
CA PRO A 102 2.51 24.50 -2.50
C PRO A 102 2.28 23.74 -1.19
N MET A 103 3.29 23.02 -0.71
CA MET A 103 3.26 22.29 0.57
C MET A 103 3.23 23.22 1.79
N VAL A 104 3.64 24.47 1.60
CA VAL A 104 3.59 25.51 2.62
C VAL A 104 2.86 26.71 2.03
N ASN A 105 1.88 27.22 2.75
CA ASN A 105 1.13 28.40 2.32
C ASN A 105 1.92 29.70 2.57
N SER A 106 1.38 30.84 2.12
CA SER A 106 2.04 32.14 2.27
C SER A 106 2.25 32.59 3.72
N ALA A 107 1.56 31.98 4.68
CA ALA A 107 1.72 32.24 6.11
C ALA A 107 2.76 31.31 6.78
N GLY A 108 3.46 30.47 6.01
CA GLY A 108 4.47 29.54 6.54
C GLY A 108 3.88 28.28 7.16
N GLN A 109 2.60 27.98 6.90
CA GLN A 109 1.92 26.83 7.47
C GLN A 109 1.91 25.64 6.50
N GLN A 110 2.11 24.44 7.05
CA GLN A 110 1.96 23.16 6.35
C GLN A 110 0.55 22.98 5.76
N LEU A 111 0.50 22.41 4.56
CA LEU A 111 -0.72 22.24 3.79
C LEU A 111 -1.72 21.30 4.47
N GLU A 112 -1.25 20.20 5.03
CA GLU A 112 -2.05 19.21 5.74
C GLU A 112 -2.66 19.76 7.04
N ASP A 113 -1.95 20.65 7.76
CA ASP A 113 -2.51 21.39 8.89
C ASP A 113 -3.58 22.40 8.44
N GLU A 114 -3.44 22.99 7.25
CA GLU A 114 -4.43 23.91 6.67
C GLU A 114 -5.70 23.14 6.32
N MET A 115 -5.56 22.01 5.66
CA MET A 115 -6.64 21.10 5.31
C MET A 115 -7.35 20.54 6.53
N TYR A 116 -6.61 20.20 7.59
CA TYR A 116 -7.18 19.74 8.85
C TYR A 116 -8.15 20.79 9.41
N ARG A 117 -7.70 22.05 9.51
CA ARG A 117 -8.55 23.15 9.98
C ARG A 117 -9.70 23.44 9.03
N TYR A 118 -9.47 23.39 7.73
CA TYR A 118 -10.51 23.56 6.72
C TYR A 118 -11.69 22.60 6.95
N LEU A 119 -11.40 21.32 7.24
CA LEU A 119 -12.41 20.32 7.52
C LEU A 119 -13.17 20.63 8.82
N LEU A 120 -12.44 20.95 9.90
CA LEU A 120 -13.04 21.31 11.20
C LEU A 120 -13.99 22.50 11.07
N ASP A 121 -13.53 23.59 10.45
CA ASP A 121 -14.28 24.85 10.30
C ASP A 121 -15.59 24.66 9.51
N ARG A 122 -15.69 23.58 8.73
CA ARG A 122 -16.85 23.24 7.90
C ARG A 122 -17.65 22.07 8.42
N GLY A 123 -17.29 21.51 9.58
CA GLY A 123 -17.95 20.34 10.15
C GLY A 123 -17.83 19.09 9.27
N LEU A 124 -16.79 19.01 8.44
CA LEU A 124 -16.49 17.85 7.61
C LEU A 124 -15.60 16.86 8.37
N SER A 125 -15.80 15.57 8.14
CA SER A 125 -15.05 14.52 8.83
C SER A 125 -13.85 14.08 8.01
N ARG A 126 -12.65 14.22 8.57
CA ARG A 126 -11.43 13.64 7.98
C ARG A 126 -11.41 12.10 7.94
N HIS A 127 -12.35 11.45 8.62
CA HIS A 127 -12.56 10.00 8.58
C HIS A 127 -13.57 9.57 7.51
N SER A 128 -14.26 10.52 6.86
CA SER A 128 -15.22 10.23 5.79
C SER A 128 -14.49 10.34 4.44
N PRO A 129 -14.38 9.25 3.65
CA PRO A 129 -13.77 9.33 2.33
C PRO A 129 -14.50 10.33 1.42
N LEU A 130 -15.83 10.41 1.53
CA LEU A 130 -16.62 11.37 0.75
C LEU A 130 -16.28 12.83 1.12
N ASP A 131 -15.96 13.11 2.38
CA ASP A 131 -15.54 14.44 2.81
C ASP A 131 -14.09 14.76 2.42
N LEU A 132 -13.20 13.76 2.38
CA LEU A 132 -11.88 13.91 1.78
C LEU A 132 -11.97 14.25 0.29
N ALA A 133 -12.87 13.59 -0.45
CA ALA A 133 -13.11 13.93 -1.85
C ALA A 133 -13.66 15.36 -2.01
N LYS A 134 -14.50 15.84 -1.09
CA LYS A 134 -14.94 17.25 -1.06
C LYS A 134 -13.77 18.20 -0.78
N LEU A 135 -12.86 17.83 0.12
CA LEU A 135 -11.64 18.61 0.41
C LEU A 135 -10.78 18.74 -0.84
N VAL A 136 -10.48 17.64 -1.54
CA VAL A 136 -9.70 17.66 -2.79
C VAL A 136 -10.33 18.61 -3.80
N ARG A 137 -11.65 18.49 -4.03
CA ARG A 137 -12.40 19.38 -4.93
C ARG A 137 -12.39 20.84 -4.49
N ALA A 138 -12.48 21.11 -3.19
CA ALA A 138 -12.40 22.46 -2.65
C ALA A 138 -11.03 23.13 -2.89
N TYR A 139 -9.97 22.33 -3.04
CA TYR A 139 -8.62 22.79 -3.33
C TYR A 139 -8.35 22.94 -4.84
N GLY A 140 -9.33 22.66 -5.70
CA GLY A 140 -9.27 22.86 -7.15
C GLY A 140 -8.83 21.65 -7.96
N TYR A 141 -8.87 20.45 -7.37
CA TYR A 141 -8.42 19.19 -7.98
C TYR A 141 -9.59 18.19 -8.10
N GLN A 142 -9.39 17.09 -8.80
CA GLN A 142 -10.40 16.03 -8.93
C GLN A 142 -10.12 14.86 -7.98
N ASP A 143 -11.20 14.29 -7.45
CA ASP A 143 -11.21 13.06 -6.66
C ASP A 143 -12.39 12.21 -7.11
N ASP A 144 -12.07 11.04 -7.66
CA ASP A 144 -13.01 9.95 -7.91
C ASP A 144 -12.81 8.85 -6.87
N PHE A 145 -13.57 8.93 -5.78
CA PHE A 145 -13.52 7.94 -4.70
C PHE A 145 -14.35 6.70 -5.10
N GLN A 146 -13.69 5.55 -5.15
CA GLN A 146 -14.30 4.27 -5.48
C GLN A 146 -14.09 3.29 -4.31
N PRO A 147 -15.16 2.79 -3.67
CA PRO A 147 -15.06 1.77 -2.62
C PRO A 147 -14.89 0.35 -3.16
N ASP A 148 -15.09 0.16 -4.47
CA ASP A 148 -15.10 -1.12 -5.19
C ASP A 148 -14.08 -1.14 -6.34
N ALA A 149 -12.96 -0.43 -6.18
CA ALA A 149 -11.91 -0.30 -7.17
C ALA A 149 -11.23 -1.64 -7.48
N LYS A 150 -10.40 -1.64 -8.55
CA LYS A 150 -9.58 -2.80 -8.92
C LYS A 150 -8.11 -2.43 -9.00
N TRP A 151 -7.24 -3.35 -8.58
CA TRP A 151 -5.80 -3.15 -8.59
C TRP A 151 -5.24 -2.89 -10.00
N ASP A 152 -5.85 -3.44 -11.05
CA ASP A 152 -5.43 -3.17 -12.43
C ASP A 152 -5.74 -1.72 -12.87
N GLU A 153 -6.87 -1.17 -12.41
CA GLU A 153 -7.27 0.22 -12.68
C GLU A 153 -6.36 1.21 -11.93
N VAL A 154 -5.89 0.83 -10.73
CA VAL A 154 -4.83 1.56 -10.00
C VAL A 154 -3.54 1.66 -10.83
N LYS A 155 -3.12 0.56 -11.48
CA LYS A 155 -1.93 0.60 -12.36
C LYS A 155 -2.13 1.50 -13.58
N ASP A 156 -3.32 1.47 -14.19
CA ASP A 156 -3.64 2.39 -15.30
C ASP A 156 -3.52 3.85 -14.87
N TRP A 157 -4.08 4.18 -13.70
CA TRP A 157 -4.08 5.55 -13.19
C TRP A 157 -2.67 6.07 -12.90
N LEU A 158 -1.85 5.24 -12.24
CA LEU A 158 -0.45 5.56 -11.96
C LEU A 158 0.35 5.71 -13.26
N ALA A 159 0.15 4.82 -14.24
CA ALA A 159 0.80 4.91 -15.54
C ALA A 159 0.38 6.14 -16.35
N ALA A 160 -0.80 6.71 -16.07
CA ALA A 160 -1.24 7.99 -16.61
C ALA A 160 -0.62 9.22 -15.91
N GLY A 161 0.25 9.02 -14.91
CA GLY A 161 0.95 10.09 -14.22
C GLY A 161 0.19 10.68 -13.04
N ASN A 162 -0.78 9.97 -12.47
CA ASN A 162 -1.60 10.47 -11.38
C ASN A 162 -1.41 9.64 -10.10
N PRO A 163 -1.30 10.26 -8.90
CA PRO A 163 -1.18 9.55 -7.64
C PRO A 163 -2.53 9.02 -7.16
N ILE A 164 -2.51 8.06 -6.25
CA ILE A 164 -3.73 7.58 -5.56
C ILE A 164 -3.53 7.50 -4.05
N ILE A 165 -4.64 7.52 -3.33
CA ILE A 165 -4.67 7.19 -1.90
C ILE A 165 -5.47 5.90 -1.75
N THR A 166 -4.92 4.93 -1.01
CA THR A 166 -5.61 3.68 -0.67
C THR A 166 -5.91 3.66 0.83
N HIS A 167 -7.07 3.12 1.20
CA HIS A 167 -7.41 2.81 2.58
C HIS A 167 -7.02 1.37 2.90
N GLY A 168 -6.77 1.07 4.16
CA GLY A 168 -6.53 -0.29 4.62
C GLY A 168 -6.51 -0.44 6.14
N TRP A 169 -6.44 -1.68 6.58
CA TRP A 169 -6.41 -2.07 7.99
C TRP A 169 -4.97 -2.19 8.52
N PHE A 170 -4.11 -1.22 8.21
CA PHE A 170 -2.74 -1.19 8.74
C PHE A 170 -2.72 -0.99 10.28
N THR A 171 -3.79 -0.40 10.83
CA THR A 171 -4.04 -0.29 12.26
C THR A 171 -5.47 -0.72 12.58
N GLN A 172 -5.79 -0.91 13.87
CA GLN A 172 -7.14 -1.29 14.30
C GLN A 172 -8.23 -0.30 13.87
N SER A 173 -7.92 1.00 13.82
CA SER A 173 -8.85 2.04 13.38
C SER A 173 -8.85 2.27 11.87
N GLY A 174 -8.05 1.51 11.12
CA GLY A 174 -7.72 1.79 9.73
C GLY A 174 -6.60 2.84 9.60
N HIS A 175 -6.03 2.91 8.41
CA HIS A 175 -5.02 3.88 8.00
C HIS A 175 -5.07 4.04 6.48
N ILE A 176 -4.57 5.15 5.97
CA ILE A 176 -4.53 5.40 4.54
C ILE A 176 -3.13 5.85 4.14
N ILE A 177 -2.69 5.41 2.96
CA ILE A 177 -1.36 5.68 2.43
C ILE A 177 -1.44 6.13 0.97
N VAL A 178 -0.38 6.76 0.47
CA VAL A 178 -0.27 7.11 -0.95
C VAL A 178 0.44 5.98 -1.69
N ILE A 179 -0.15 5.52 -2.79
CA ILE A 179 0.58 4.73 -3.78
C ILE A 179 1.05 5.71 -4.87
N ARG A 180 2.37 5.77 -5.07
CA ARG A 180 3.02 6.64 -6.05
C ARG A 180 3.57 5.87 -7.25
N GLY A 181 3.51 4.55 -7.22
CA GLY A 181 4.05 3.74 -8.29
C GLY A 181 3.93 2.24 -8.07
N TYR A 182 4.53 1.49 -8.97
CA TYR A 182 4.64 0.04 -8.88
C TYR A 182 5.88 -0.44 -9.61
N ASN A 183 6.43 -1.57 -9.18
CA ASN A 183 7.56 -2.24 -9.79
C ASN A 183 7.32 -3.76 -9.86
N ASP A 184 8.34 -4.53 -10.18
CA ASP A 184 8.29 -6.00 -10.26
C ASP A 184 8.08 -6.69 -8.90
N ARG A 185 8.38 -6.00 -7.79
CA ARG A 185 8.27 -6.53 -6.42
C ARG A 185 6.96 -6.13 -5.72
N GLY A 186 6.36 -4.99 -6.06
CA GLY A 186 5.18 -4.49 -5.37
C GLY A 186 4.78 -3.07 -5.73
N TRP A 187 4.00 -2.47 -4.85
CA TRP A 187 3.60 -1.07 -4.87
C TRP A 187 4.67 -0.19 -4.25
N ILE A 188 4.96 0.95 -4.88
CA ILE A 188 5.82 2.00 -4.34
C ILE A 188 4.92 2.98 -3.62
N VAL A 189 5.17 3.21 -2.33
CA VAL A 189 4.26 3.94 -1.45
C VAL A 189 4.98 5.04 -0.67
N ASN A 190 4.21 6.06 -0.32
CA ASN A 190 4.53 6.99 0.76
C ASN A 190 3.51 6.76 1.88
N ASP A 191 3.96 6.17 2.99
CA ASP A 191 3.15 5.94 4.19
C ASP A 191 3.39 7.07 5.19
N PRO A 192 2.39 7.92 5.50
CA PRO A 192 2.64 9.11 6.30
C PRO A 192 3.08 8.80 7.74
N TYR A 193 2.89 7.57 8.25
CA TYR A 193 3.12 7.21 9.65
C TYR A 193 4.45 6.47 9.91
N GLY A 194 5.17 6.10 8.86
CA GLY A 194 6.40 5.31 8.93
C GLY A 194 6.27 3.97 8.22
N GLU A 195 7.19 3.04 8.49
CA GLU A 195 7.18 1.72 7.84
C GLU A 195 6.26 0.74 8.60
N TRP A 196 5.39 0.07 7.86
CA TRP A 196 4.45 -0.91 8.40
C TRP A 196 5.02 -2.33 8.38
N TYR A 197 4.71 -3.07 9.44
CA TYR A 197 4.90 -4.51 9.57
C TYR A 197 3.63 -5.15 10.12
N GLU A 198 3.50 -6.48 9.97
CA GLU A 198 2.35 -7.24 10.49
C GLU A 198 2.16 -7.10 12.00
N TRP A 199 3.24 -6.84 12.75
CA TRP A 199 3.19 -6.60 14.20
C TRP A 199 3.03 -5.12 14.58
N GLY A 200 2.96 -4.21 13.60
CA GLY A 200 2.74 -2.78 13.79
C GLY A 200 3.75 -1.87 13.08
N TYR A 201 3.60 -0.57 13.32
CA TYR A 201 4.42 0.47 12.71
C TYR A 201 5.76 0.68 13.42
N ASP A 202 6.82 0.90 12.64
CA ASP A 202 8.04 1.56 13.08
C ASP A 202 8.04 3.03 12.63
N THR A 203 7.65 3.91 13.55
CA THR A 203 7.56 5.36 13.31
C THR A 203 8.92 6.06 13.35
N ASN A 204 10.01 5.34 13.63
CA ASN A 204 11.37 5.89 13.55
C ASN A 204 11.99 5.70 12.16
N ARG A 205 11.35 4.90 11.30
CA ARG A 205 11.72 4.74 9.90
C ARG A 205 10.85 5.64 9.04
N THR A 206 11.47 6.18 7.98
CA THR A 206 10.72 6.97 7.00
C THR A 206 9.70 6.08 6.28
N GLY A 207 8.50 6.61 6.04
CA GLY A 207 7.52 5.98 5.17
C GLY A 207 7.68 6.34 3.70
N GLU A 208 8.74 7.09 3.34
CA GLU A 208 9.05 7.52 1.99
C GLU A 208 9.57 6.36 1.12
N ASP A 209 9.04 6.24 -0.10
CA ASP A 209 9.56 5.36 -1.15
C ASP A 209 9.67 3.88 -0.75
N LEU A 210 8.75 3.42 0.10
CA LEU A 210 8.71 2.03 0.53
C LEU A 210 8.16 1.14 -0.58
N THR A 211 8.62 -0.12 -0.63
CA THR A 211 8.03 -1.14 -1.51
C THR A 211 7.22 -2.13 -0.69
N TYR A 212 5.90 -2.02 -0.74
CA TYR A 212 4.98 -2.99 -0.15
C TYR A 212 4.56 -4.03 -1.18
N SER A 213 4.63 -5.32 -0.83
CA SER A 213 4.34 -6.39 -1.78
C SER A 213 2.89 -6.37 -2.24
N TYR A 214 2.63 -6.83 -3.47
CA TYR A 214 1.26 -6.91 -4.01
C TYR A 214 0.31 -7.73 -3.12
N GLY A 215 0.81 -8.87 -2.61
CA GLY A 215 0.02 -9.75 -1.73
C GLY A 215 -0.32 -9.10 -0.40
N MET A 216 0.67 -8.46 0.25
CA MET A 216 0.46 -7.74 1.51
C MET A 216 -0.57 -6.61 1.33
N MET A 217 -0.42 -5.79 0.29
CA MET A 217 -1.36 -4.70 0.02
C MET A 217 -2.76 -5.21 -0.29
N SER A 218 -2.90 -6.33 -1.01
CA SER A 218 -4.20 -6.94 -1.26
C SER A 218 -4.84 -7.51 0.02
N HIS A 219 -4.04 -7.97 0.98
CA HIS A 219 -4.54 -8.45 2.27
C HIS A 219 -4.99 -7.30 3.18
N VAL A 220 -4.17 -6.24 3.27
CA VAL A 220 -4.38 -5.13 4.21
C VAL A 220 -5.38 -4.09 3.68
N CYS A 221 -5.35 -3.80 2.38
CA CYS A 221 -6.20 -2.77 1.75
C CYS A 221 -7.45 -3.34 1.08
N GLY A 222 -7.48 -4.64 0.81
CA GLY A 222 -8.59 -5.34 0.17
C GLY A 222 -8.31 -5.82 -1.24
N THR A 223 -9.28 -6.53 -1.80
CA THR A 223 -9.23 -7.19 -3.11
C THR A 223 -10.11 -6.47 -4.14
N ASP A 224 -10.00 -6.81 -5.42
CA ASP A 224 -10.85 -6.23 -6.46
C ASP A 224 -12.36 -6.30 -6.10
N GLY A 225 -13.03 -5.15 -6.12
CA GLY A 225 -14.44 -5.02 -5.73
C GLY A 225 -14.69 -4.78 -4.24
N ASP A 226 -13.64 -4.79 -3.42
CA ASP A 226 -13.61 -4.38 -2.01
C ASP A 226 -12.28 -3.67 -1.74
N LEU A 227 -12.07 -2.55 -2.41
CA LEU A 227 -10.82 -1.79 -2.42
C LEU A 227 -11.15 -0.30 -2.51
N TRP A 228 -10.80 0.45 -1.46
CA TRP A 228 -11.19 1.84 -1.31
C TRP A 228 -10.06 2.76 -1.79
N ILE A 229 -10.27 3.40 -2.94
CA ILE A 229 -9.28 4.23 -3.62
C ILE A 229 -9.81 5.63 -3.85
N HIS A 230 -8.97 6.63 -3.59
CA HIS A 230 -9.12 7.97 -4.14
C HIS A 230 -8.25 8.08 -5.39
N TYR A 231 -8.88 8.20 -6.55
CA TYR A 231 -8.21 8.51 -7.81
C TYR A 231 -8.08 10.04 -7.93
N ILE A 232 -6.91 10.57 -7.61
CA ILE A 232 -6.66 12.03 -7.55
C ILE A 232 -5.99 12.50 -8.84
N SER A 233 -6.50 13.59 -9.42
CA SER A 233 -5.92 14.22 -10.61
C SER A 233 -6.11 15.74 -10.61
N LYS A 234 -5.50 16.40 -11.60
CA LYS A 234 -5.53 17.87 -11.75
C LYS A 234 -6.90 18.41 -12.14
#